data_AF-A0A2V7TXK0-F1
#
_entry.id   AF-A0A2V7TXK0-F1
#
_cell.length_a   1.000
_cell.length_b   1.000
_cell.length_c   1.000
_cell.angle_alpha   90.00
_cell.angle_beta   90.00
_cell.angle_gamma   90.00
#
_symmetry.space_group_name_H-M   'P 1'
#
loop_
_entity.id
_entity.type
_entity.pdbx_description
1 polymer ?
#
loop_
_entity_poly.entity_id
_entity_poly.type
_entity_poly.pdbx_seq_one_letter_code
_entity_poly.pdbx_strand_id
1 'polypeptide(L)'
;MEEKRLLLAVALSLLVLTAYQLLFAPPPKPRASPTPAASAVPSLPAPSPSLVPGPRPGPRSPVPAPVVAQVADDKERRVEVQTPDVAVAFSNRGARLLSWRLLHFADPRGRPEEMVQAV
;
A
#
# COMPACT_ATOMS: atom_id res chain seq x y z
N MET A 1 -12.92 -52.56 0.21
CA MET A 1 -12.24 -51.64 -0.74
C MET A 1 -12.10 -50.22 -0.15
N GLU A 2 -12.75 -49.94 0.97
CA GLU A 2 -12.76 -48.66 1.67
C GLU A 2 -11.51 -48.40 2.52
N GLU A 3 -10.90 -49.43 3.11
CA GLU A 3 -9.73 -49.27 3.99
C GLU A 3 -8.52 -48.66 3.25
N LYS A 4 -8.29 -49.09 2.01
CA LYS A 4 -7.26 -48.51 1.14
C LYS A 4 -7.52 -47.04 0.84
N ARG A 5 -8.79 -46.64 0.68
CA ARG A 5 -9.18 -45.24 0.43
C ARG A 5 -9.02 -44.40 1.70
N LEU A 6 -9.35 -44.96 2.86
CA LEU A 6 -9.16 -44.32 4.17
C LEU A 6 -7.68 -44.04 4.44
N LEU A 7 -6.81 -45.05 4.25
CA LEU A 7 -5.36 -44.90 4.43
C LEU A 7 -4.77 -43.87 3.46
N LEU A 8 -5.23 -43.86 2.21
CA LEU A 8 -4.79 -42.88 1.20
C LEU A 8 -5.22 -41.46 1.58
N ALA A 9 -6.45 -41.28 2.10
CA ALA A 9 -6.95 -39.99 2.54
C ALA A 9 -6.16 -39.44 3.74
N VAL A 10 -5.84 -40.29 4.72
CA VAL A 10 -5.01 -39.90 5.88
C VAL A 10 -3.60 -39.53 5.44
N ALA A 11 -2.99 -40.32 4.57
CA ALA A 11 -1.66 -40.04 4.01
C ALA A 11 -1.63 -38.72 3.22
N LEU A 12 -2.64 -38.46 2.38
CA LEU A 12 -2.80 -37.19 1.65
C LEU A 12 -2.98 -36.01 2.59
N SER A 13 -3.79 -36.16 3.63
CA SER A 13 -4.02 -35.10 4.64
C SER A 13 -2.73 -34.72 5.35
N LEU A 14 -1.97 -35.71 5.85
CA LEU A 14 -0.66 -35.45 6.45
C LEU A 14 0.30 -34.81 5.46
N LEU A 15 0.37 -35.31 4.22
CA LEU A 15 1.28 -34.78 3.20
C LEU A 15 1.00 -33.31 2.88
N VAL A 16 -0.28 -32.93 2.73
CA VAL A 16 -0.68 -31.54 2.49
C VAL A 16 -0.32 -30.66 3.68
N LEU A 17 -0.61 -31.11 4.91
CA LEU A 17 -0.30 -30.33 6.11
C LEU A 17 1.21 -30.15 6.32
N THR A 18 2.01 -31.19 6.08
CA THR A 18 3.47 -31.12 6.16
C THR A 18 4.04 -30.22 5.08
N ALA A 19 3.57 -30.32 3.83
CA ALA A 19 4.00 -29.45 2.75
C ALA A 19 3.69 -27.98 3.07
N TYR A 20 2.49 -27.69 3.58
CA TYR A 20 2.11 -26.34 3.99
C TYR A 20 2.99 -25.83 5.14
N GLN A 21 3.23 -26.64 6.17
CA GLN A 21 4.12 -26.28 7.27
C GLN A 21 5.55 -26.01 6.79
N LEU A 22 6.05 -26.76 5.82
CA LEU A 22 7.42 -26.57 5.30
C LEU A 22 7.54 -25.33 4.41
N LEU A 23 6.52 -25.07 3.58
CA LEU A 23 6.48 -23.92 2.67
C LEU A 23 6.17 -22.61 3.40
N PHE A 24 5.39 -22.66 4.49
CA PHE A 24 4.89 -21.50 5.22
C PHE A 24 5.29 -21.48 6.71
N ALA A 25 6.33 -22.23 7.11
CA ALA A 25 6.85 -22.19 8.48
C ALA A 25 7.25 -20.76 8.87
N PRO A 26 6.64 -20.17 9.91
CA PRO A 26 7.08 -18.88 10.43
C PRO A 26 8.49 -19.02 11.02
N PRO A 27 9.40 -18.05 10.78
CA PRO A 27 10.73 -18.10 11.38
C PRO A 27 10.62 -18.06 12.92
N PRO A 28 11.54 -18.72 13.64
CA PRO A 28 11.55 -18.71 15.09
C PRO A 28 11.63 -17.27 15.59
N LYS A 29 10.64 -16.88 16.42
CA LYS A 29 10.59 -15.54 17.00
C LYS A 29 11.86 -15.27 17.82
N PRO A 30 12.62 -14.20 17.52
CA PRO A 30 13.73 -13.78 18.35
C PRO A 30 13.24 -13.51 19.77
N ARG A 31 13.95 -14.04 20.76
CA ARG A 31 13.74 -13.66 22.17
C ARG A 31 14.12 -12.18 22.31
N ALA A 32 13.13 -11.36 22.65
CA ALA A 32 13.38 -9.97 23.00
C ALA A 32 14.19 -9.90 24.31
N SER A 33 15.36 -9.27 24.25
CA SER A 33 16.12 -8.85 25.42
C SER A 33 15.44 -7.62 26.05
N PRO A 34 15.29 -7.54 27.37
CA PRO A 34 14.72 -6.36 28.01
C PRO A 34 15.68 -5.16 27.87
N THR A 35 15.21 -4.09 27.23
CA THR A 35 15.91 -2.80 27.20
C THR A 35 15.46 -1.98 28.41
N PRO A 36 16.37 -1.47 29.25
CA PRO A 36 16.01 -0.55 30.34
C PRO A 36 15.59 0.81 29.78
N ALA A 37 14.50 1.36 30.31
CA ALA A 37 14.01 2.69 30.02
C ALA A 37 14.55 3.72 31.03
N ALA A 38 14.93 4.91 30.54
CA ALA A 38 14.90 6.22 31.19
C ALA A 38 15.87 7.16 30.44
N SER A 39 15.64 8.46 30.24
CA SER A 39 14.53 9.36 30.52
C SER A 39 14.76 10.62 29.68
N ALA A 40 13.67 11.28 29.28
CA ALA A 40 13.69 12.57 28.62
C ALA A 40 14.15 13.69 29.57
N VAL A 41 14.96 14.63 29.05
CA VAL A 41 15.20 15.95 29.66
C VAL A 41 14.55 17.02 28.79
N PRO A 42 13.70 17.92 29.34
CA PRO A 42 13.03 18.95 28.56
C PRO A 42 13.93 20.14 28.23
N SER A 43 13.62 20.74 27.08
CA SER A 43 14.14 21.97 26.49
C SER A 43 13.95 23.23 27.33
N LEU A 44 14.86 24.19 27.20
CA LEU A 44 14.59 25.61 27.46
C LEU A 44 15.12 26.47 26.29
N PRO A 45 14.31 27.35 25.67
CA PRO A 45 14.77 28.29 24.67
C PRO A 45 15.08 29.66 25.30
N ALA A 46 16.11 30.34 24.79
CA ALA A 46 16.37 31.75 25.09
C ALA A 46 16.66 32.54 23.79
N PRO A 47 16.34 33.84 23.79
CA PRO A 47 15.72 34.52 22.65
C PRO A 47 16.70 35.23 21.71
N SER A 48 16.21 35.46 20.49
CA SER A 48 16.83 36.21 19.40
C SER A 48 17.04 37.69 19.74
N PRO A 49 18.12 38.33 19.25
CA PRO A 49 18.15 39.78 19.08
C PRO A 49 17.64 40.19 17.70
N SER A 50 16.75 41.18 17.73
CA SER A 50 16.13 41.88 16.62
C SER A 50 17.14 42.42 15.60
N LEU A 51 16.90 42.12 14.32
CA LEU A 51 17.56 42.77 13.19
C LEU A 51 16.66 43.88 12.64
N VAL A 52 17.27 45.06 12.53
CA VAL A 52 16.77 46.29 11.91
C VAL A 52 16.19 46.00 10.51
N PRO A 53 14.99 46.50 10.15
CA PRO A 53 14.48 46.35 8.79
C PRO A 53 15.31 47.20 7.81
N GLY A 54 16.10 46.53 6.96
CA GLY A 54 16.66 47.11 5.74
C GLY A 54 15.58 47.40 4.69
N PRO A 55 15.89 48.15 3.62
CA PRO A 55 14.91 48.63 2.65
C PRO A 55 14.19 47.46 1.99
N ARG A 56 12.86 47.41 2.14
CA ARG A 56 12.02 46.39 1.51
C ARG A 56 12.02 46.62 -0.01
N PRO A 57 12.39 45.63 -0.84
CA PRO A 57 12.18 45.71 -2.28
C PRO A 57 10.70 45.93 -2.55
N GLY A 58 10.37 46.94 -3.37
CA GLY A 58 9.00 47.21 -3.78
C GLY A 58 8.34 45.97 -4.40
N PRO A 59 7.00 45.85 -4.33
CA PRO A 59 6.29 44.72 -4.89
C PRO A 59 6.54 44.67 -6.40
N ARG A 60 7.28 43.64 -6.85
CA ARG A 60 7.30 43.27 -8.26
C ARG A 60 5.91 42.74 -8.58
N SER A 61 5.23 43.37 -9.52
CA SER A 61 3.99 42.84 -10.07
C SER A 61 4.23 41.41 -10.55
N PRO A 62 3.41 40.43 -10.12
CA PRO A 62 3.55 39.06 -10.59
C PRO A 62 3.29 39.03 -12.10
N VAL A 63 4.27 38.54 -12.85
CA VAL A 63 4.05 38.17 -14.25
C VAL A 63 2.99 37.06 -14.25
N PRO A 64 1.89 37.18 -15.02
CA PRO A 64 0.90 36.13 -15.10
C PRO A 64 1.56 34.85 -15.60
N ALA A 65 1.56 33.81 -14.78
CA ALA A 65 1.94 32.49 -15.25
C ALA A 65 0.96 32.07 -16.36
N PRO A 66 1.43 31.38 -17.41
CA PRO A 66 0.53 30.85 -18.42
C PRO A 66 -0.49 29.95 -17.73
N VAL A 67 -1.77 30.30 -17.89
CA VAL A 67 -2.89 29.50 -17.39
C VAL A 67 -2.93 28.25 -18.26
N VAL A 68 -2.30 27.17 -17.78
CA VAL A 68 -2.48 25.86 -18.38
C VAL A 68 -3.94 25.50 -18.14
N ALA A 69 -4.73 25.40 -19.22
CA ALA A 69 -6.10 24.94 -19.11
C ALA A 69 -6.09 23.58 -18.41
N GLN A 70 -6.70 23.52 -17.21
CA GLN A 70 -6.85 22.24 -16.53
C GLN A 70 -7.78 21.39 -17.37
N VAL A 71 -7.23 20.34 -17.97
CA VAL A 71 -8.02 19.30 -18.63
C VAL A 71 -8.71 18.51 -17.52
N ALA A 72 -9.86 19.01 -17.09
CA ALA A 72 -10.75 18.35 -16.15
C ALA A 72 -11.94 17.80 -16.94
N ASP A 73 -12.23 16.53 -16.75
CA ASP A 73 -13.43 15.91 -17.30
C ASP A 73 -14.61 16.30 -16.39
N ASP A 74 -15.68 16.86 -16.96
CA ASP A 74 -16.84 17.35 -16.20
C ASP A 74 -17.62 16.23 -15.50
N LYS A 75 -17.49 15.00 -16.01
CA LYS A 75 -18.16 13.80 -15.50
C LYS A 75 -17.16 12.84 -14.87
N GLU A 76 -17.60 12.19 -13.79
CA GLU A 76 -16.85 11.10 -13.21
C GLU A 76 -16.81 9.92 -14.19
N ARG A 77 -15.60 9.54 -14.62
CA ARG A 77 -15.38 8.40 -15.50
C ARG A 77 -14.41 7.41 -14.87
N ARG A 78 -14.69 6.13 -15.11
CA ARG A 78 -13.76 5.03 -14.83
C ARG A 78 -12.71 5.00 -15.92
N VAL A 79 -11.45 5.01 -15.53
CA VAL A 79 -10.30 4.85 -16.42
C VAL A 79 -9.65 3.51 -16.10
N GLU A 80 -9.54 2.66 -17.12
CA GLU A 80 -8.94 1.34 -17.01
C GLU A 80 -7.49 1.39 -17.49
N VAL A 81 -6.57 0.89 -16.69
CA VAL A 81 -5.17 0.70 -17.03
C VAL A 81 -4.84 -0.77 -16.93
N GLN A 82 -4.47 -1.34 -18.07
CA GLN A 82 -4.08 -2.73 -18.21
C GLN A 82 -2.58 -2.79 -18.50
N THR A 83 -1.88 -3.53 -17.66
CA THR A 83 -0.44 -3.82 -17.72
C THR A 83 -0.29 -5.34 -17.82
N PRO A 84 0.84 -5.90 -18.30
CA PRO A 84 1.02 -7.34 -18.39
C PRO A 84 0.76 -8.08 -17.06
N ASP A 85 1.13 -7.48 -15.92
CA ASP A 85 1.02 -8.11 -14.61
C ASP A 85 -0.28 -7.76 -13.86
N VAL A 86 -0.94 -6.65 -14.21
CA VAL A 86 -2.00 -6.05 -13.40
C VAL A 86 -3.05 -5.32 -14.26
N ALA A 87 -4.33 -5.48 -13.91
CA ALA A 87 -5.42 -4.62 -14.38
C ALA A 87 -5.96 -3.74 -13.24
N VAL A 88 -5.95 -2.42 -13.44
CA VAL A 88 -6.38 -1.43 -12.46
C VAL A 88 -7.45 -0.52 -13.06
N ALA A 89 -8.47 -0.18 -12.30
CA ALA A 89 -9.42 0.88 -12.67
C ALA A 89 -9.38 2.01 -11.63
N PHE A 90 -9.33 3.25 -12.09
CA PHE A 90 -9.39 4.44 -11.24
C PHE A 90 -10.50 5.39 -11.67
N SER A 91 -11.01 6.15 -10.71
CA SER A 91 -11.90 7.28 -10.99
C SER A 91 -11.06 8.50 -11.37
N ASN A 92 -11.44 9.16 -12.46
CA ASN A 92 -10.87 10.46 -12.83
C ASN A 92 -11.09 11.52 -11.73
N ARG A 93 -12.14 11.36 -10.91
CA ARG A 93 -12.41 12.24 -9.78
C ARG A 93 -11.56 11.84 -8.57
N GLY A 94 -10.41 12.49 -8.43
CA GLY A 94 -9.52 12.34 -7.27
C GLY A 94 -8.67 11.07 -7.26
N ALA A 95 -8.45 10.46 -8.43
CA ALA A 95 -7.60 9.28 -8.60
C ALA A 95 -7.94 8.11 -7.64
N ARG A 96 -9.22 7.95 -7.31
CA ARG A 96 -9.66 6.85 -6.43
C ARG A 96 -9.48 5.51 -7.13
N LEU A 97 -8.89 4.56 -6.43
CA LEU A 97 -8.75 3.19 -6.91
C LEU A 97 -10.10 2.47 -6.81
N LEU A 98 -10.65 2.06 -7.95
CA LEU A 98 -11.95 1.39 -8.03
C LEU A 98 -11.81 -0.13 -8.05
N SER A 99 -10.86 -0.66 -8.82
CA SER A 99 -10.57 -2.09 -8.87
C SER A 99 -9.09 -2.34 -9.08
N TRP A 100 -8.52 -3.33 -8.40
CA TRP A 100 -7.15 -3.77 -8.62
C TRP A 100 -7.11 -5.29 -8.71
N ARG A 101 -6.77 -5.78 -9.89
CA ARG A 101 -6.70 -7.19 -10.24
C ARG A 101 -5.27 -7.60 -10.60
N LEU A 102 -4.73 -8.58 -9.91
CA LEU A 102 -3.41 -9.15 -10.19
C LEU A 102 -3.57 -10.31 -11.16
N LEU A 103 -3.03 -10.17 -12.38
CA LEU A 103 -3.22 -11.14 -13.46
C LEU A 103 -2.43 -12.44 -13.22
N HIS A 104 -1.34 -12.36 -12.47
CA HIS A 104 -0.44 -13.49 -12.18
C HIS A 104 -0.79 -14.26 -10.89
N PHE A 105 -1.77 -13.77 -10.13
CA PHE A 105 -2.20 -14.41 -8.89
C PHE A 105 -3.62 -14.95 -9.09
N ALA A 106 -3.75 -16.26 -8.93
CA ALA A 106 -5.01 -16.96 -9.09
C ALA A 106 -5.63 -17.22 -7.73
N ASP A 107 -6.83 -16.70 -7.53
CA ASP A 107 -7.74 -17.04 -6.43
C ASP A 107 -8.06 -18.56 -6.49
N PRO A 108 -8.57 -19.23 -5.43
CA PRO A 108 -8.84 -20.69 -5.41
C PRO A 108 -9.78 -21.20 -6.50
N ARG A 109 -10.41 -20.29 -7.26
CA ARG A 109 -11.30 -20.54 -8.40
C ARG A 109 -10.63 -20.31 -9.77
N GLY A 110 -9.32 -20.08 -9.82
CA GLY A 110 -8.57 -19.86 -11.06
C GLY A 110 -8.82 -18.51 -11.73
N ARG A 111 -9.37 -17.53 -11.00
CA ARG A 111 -9.60 -16.17 -11.50
C ARG A 111 -8.49 -15.24 -10.99
N PRO A 112 -8.10 -14.21 -11.78
CA PRO A 112 -7.17 -13.21 -11.31
C PRO A 112 -7.64 -12.58 -10.00
N GLU A 113 -6.77 -12.51 -9.02
CA GLU A 113 -7.09 -12.07 -7.66
C GLU A 113 -7.43 -10.58 -7.63
N GLU A 114 -8.58 -10.24 -7.05
CA GLU A 114 -9.09 -8.87 -6.94
C GLU A 114 -8.83 -8.36 -5.52
N MET A 115 -7.83 -7.49 -5.36
CA MET A 115 -7.41 -6.96 -4.05
C MET A 115 -8.28 -5.80 -3.56
N VAL A 116 -8.98 -5.11 -4.46
CA VAL A 116 -9.80 -3.94 -4.11
C VAL A 116 -11.13 -4.03 -4.84
N GLN A 117 -12.21 -4.13 -4.07
CA GLN A 117 -13.58 -3.93 -4.52
C GLN A 117 -14.12 -2.66 -3.87
N ALA A 118 -13.97 -1.52 -4.53
CA ALA A 118 -14.71 -0.33 -4.15
C ALA A 118 -16.11 -0.43 -4.77
N VAL A 119 -17.13 -0.56 -3.91
CA VAL A 119 -18.56 -0.51 -4.27
C VAL A 119 -18.95 0.88 -4.70
#